data_AF-A0A1G2ZR57-F1
#
_entry.id   AF-A0A1G2ZR57-F1
#
_cell.length_a   1.000
_cell.length_b   1.000
_cell.length_c   1.000
_cell.angle_alpha   90.00
_cell.angle_beta   90.00
_cell.angle_gamma   90.00
#
_symmetry.space_group_name_H-M   'P 1'
#
loop_
_entity.id
_entity.type
_entity.pdbx_description
1 polymer ?
#
loop_
_entity_poly.entity_id
_entity_poly.type
_entity_poly.pdbx_seq_one_letter_code
_entity_poly.pdbx_strand_id
1 'polypeptide(L)'
;MFDSLKEAIYQSEPEVEGAFTFINKAGAEILGFDSPKEVIGTKVRDIYVDAGDRRRLCERLEKEGTLRDFTSLCKRKNGETFYAERTSTLVRDESGKAVAIHGVLRDISERKKAELDIIESEKRYRLLFNSLKEGIFQCEPGKDGVFTWINQAGADILGYSSPEEVIGSRLADIYVNPDDRKELLEKLEDVEVWRDFTAYCKRKNGEKFISETTCNLVRDENGKPLRIEGVFRDITER
;
A
#
# COMPACT_ATOMS: atom_id res chain seq x y z
N MET A 1 -5.67 22.46 32.78
CA MET A 1 -5.40 21.00 32.78
C MET A 1 -5.30 20.41 31.36
N PHE A 2 -5.88 21.03 30.31
CA PHE A 2 -5.86 20.49 28.93
C PHE A 2 -4.70 20.99 28.04
N ASP A 3 -3.92 21.99 28.47
CA ASP A 3 -2.84 22.58 27.66
C ASP A 3 -1.59 21.69 27.48
N SER A 4 -1.48 20.60 28.24
CA SER A 4 -0.37 19.64 28.14
C SER A 4 -0.68 18.42 27.26
N LEU A 5 -1.90 18.33 26.71
CA LEU A 5 -2.31 17.20 25.89
C LEU A 5 -1.83 17.39 24.44
N LYS A 6 -1.22 16.34 23.89
CA LYS A 6 -0.82 16.30 22.47
C LYS A 6 -2.01 16.19 21.51
N GLU A 7 -3.16 15.74 22.01
CA GLU A 7 -4.39 15.64 21.21
C GLU A 7 -5.05 17.00 21.09
N ALA A 8 -5.50 17.35 19.89
CA ALA A 8 -6.28 18.56 19.68
C ALA A 8 -7.69 18.36 20.24
N ILE A 9 -8.08 19.21 21.18
CA ILE A 9 -9.38 19.18 21.84
C ILE A 9 -10.09 20.49 21.53
N TYR A 10 -11.37 20.41 21.22
CA TYR A 10 -12.20 21.59 20.95
C TYR A 10 -13.59 21.47 21.55
N GLN A 11 -14.21 22.63 21.72
CA GLN A 11 -15.62 22.81 22.00
C GLN A 11 -16.19 23.79 20.98
N SER A 12 -17.40 23.53 20.50
CA SER A 12 -18.14 24.48 19.70
C SER A 12 -19.59 24.57 20.13
N GLU A 13 -20.25 25.62 19.67
CA GLU A 13 -21.70 25.68 19.64
C GLU A 13 -22.29 24.52 18.79
N PRO A 14 -23.47 24.00 19.14
CA PRO A 14 -24.06 22.82 18.51
C PRO A 14 -24.64 23.09 17.12
N GLU A 15 -24.96 24.34 16.79
CA GLU A 15 -25.58 24.75 15.54
C GLU A 15 -24.63 24.57 14.33
N VAL A 16 -25.21 24.45 13.14
CA VAL A 16 -24.44 24.33 11.88
C VAL A 16 -23.55 25.56 11.65
N GLU A 17 -24.03 26.75 12.01
CA GLU A 17 -23.28 28.01 11.95
C GLU A 17 -22.45 28.29 13.22
N GLY A 18 -22.43 27.35 14.16
CA GLY A 18 -21.84 27.52 15.48
C GLY A 18 -20.35 27.88 15.43
N ALA A 19 -19.92 28.62 16.43
CA ALA A 19 -18.55 29.05 16.61
C ALA A 19 -17.76 28.15 17.57
N PHE A 20 -16.43 28.15 17.45
CA PHE A 20 -15.56 27.57 18.46
C PHE A 20 -15.67 28.37 19.77
N THR A 21 -15.94 27.67 20.87
CA THR A 21 -16.00 28.25 22.23
C THR A 21 -14.80 27.85 23.08
N PHE A 22 -14.12 26.78 22.71
CA PHE A 22 -12.83 26.39 23.26
C PHE A 22 -12.00 25.63 22.22
N ILE A 23 -10.69 25.79 22.25
CA ILE A 23 -9.74 24.90 21.59
C ILE A 23 -8.44 24.91 22.39
N ASN A 24 -7.72 23.79 22.46
CA ASN A 24 -6.39 23.78 23.05
C ASN A 24 -5.31 24.18 22.04
N LYS A 25 -4.07 24.32 22.51
CA LYS A 25 -2.93 24.69 21.66
C LYS A 25 -2.74 23.76 20.47
N ALA A 26 -2.79 22.44 20.68
CA ALA A 26 -2.63 21.45 19.61
C ALA A 26 -3.70 21.63 18.51
N GLY A 27 -4.95 21.92 18.87
CA GLY A 27 -6.00 22.17 17.87
C GLY A 27 -5.81 23.47 17.10
N ALA A 28 -5.36 24.53 17.76
CA ALA A 28 -5.02 25.78 17.08
C ALA A 28 -3.88 25.58 16.08
N GLU A 29 -2.82 24.86 16.48
CA GLU A 29 -1.68 24.51 15.63
C GLU A 29 -2.13 23.69 14.40
N ILE A 30 -2.98 22.66 14.58
CA ILE A 30 -3.55 21.89 13.46
C ILE A 30 -4.37 22.80 12.54
N LEU A 31 -5.17 23.72 13.06
CA LEU A 31 -5.93 24.64 12.20
C LEU A 31 -5.07 25.75 11.58
N GLY A 32 -3.77 25.82 11.89
CA GLY A 32 -2.84 26.82 11.36
C GLY A 32 -2.99 28.21 11.99
N PHE A 33 -3.47 28.27 13.24
CA PHE A 33 -3.57 29.51 14.03
C PHE A 33 -2.42 29.62 15.03
N ASP A 34 -1.94 30.85 15.25
CA ASP A 34 -0.83 31.13 16.16
C ASP A 34 -1.20 30.95 17.64
N SER A 35 -2.50 31.08 17.97
CA SER A 35 -2.99 30.86 19.31
C SER A 35 -4.45 30.39 19.35
N PRO A 36 -4.86 29.63 20.39
CA PRO A 36 -6.26 29.27 20.61
C PRO A 36 -7.22 30.45 20.60
N LYS A 37 -6.79 31.62 21.10
CA LYS A 37 -7.62 32.83 21.20
C LYS A 37 -8.11 33.33 19.84
N GLU A 38 -7.33 33.14 18.78
CA GLU A 38 -7.73 33.54 17.42
C GLU A 38 -8.79 32.62 16.82
N VAL A 39 -8.90 31.40 17.33
CA VAL A 39 -9.88 30.41 16.86
C VAL A 39 -11.24 30.65 17.51
N ILE A 40 -11.27 31.13 18.76
CA ILE A 40 -12.52 31.35 19.49
C ILE A 40 -13.40 32.37 18.76
N GLY A 41 -14.68 32.05 18.59
CA GLY A 41 -15.64 32.88 17.87
C GLY A 41 -15.63 32.69 16.34
N THR A 42 -14.64 31.99 15.78
CA THR A 42 -14.64 31.63 14.36
C THR A 42 -15.68 30.54 14.09
N LYS A 43 -16.35 30.62 12.93
CA LYS A 43 -17.36 29.65 12.54
C LYS A 43 -16.73 28.30 12.24
N VAL A 44 -17.21 27.25 12.91
CA VAL A 44 -16.70 25.88 12.69
C VAL A 44 -16.97 25.39 11.27
N ARG A 45 -18.03 25.88 10.61
CA ARG A 45 -18.32 25.52 9.23
C ARG A 45 -17.21 25.94 8.25
N ASP A 46 -16.49 27.01 8.55
CA ASP A 46 -15.53 27.60 7.61
C ASP A 46 -14.21 26.81 7.54
N ILE A 47 -13.95 25.93 8.52
CA ILE A 47 -12.80 25.01 8.48
C ILE A 47 -13.02 23.84 7.51
N TYR A 48 -14.23 23.62 6.98
CA TYR A 48 -14.49 22.53 6.05
C TYR A 48 -14.25 22.95 4.60
N VAL A 49 -13.77 22.02 3.76
CA VAL A 49 -13.77 22.22 2.31
C VAL A 49 -15.19 22.14 1.76
N ASP A 50 -15.93 21.09 2.13
CA ASP A 50 -17.36 21.02 1.91
C ASP A 50 -18.09 21.51 3.16
N ALA A 51 -18.67 22.71 3.09
CA ALA A 51 -19.45 23.29 4.17
C ALA A 51 -20.62 22.39 4.63
N GLY A 52 -21.09 21.47 3.78
CA GLY A 52 -22.10 20.47 4.12
C GLY A 52 -21.65 19.43 5.15
N ASP A 53 -20.34 19.22 5.34
CA ASP A 53 -19.82 18.27 6.33
C ASP A 53 -20.18 18.66 7.76
N ARG A 54 -20.20 19.96 8.07
CA ARG A 54 -20.64 20.43 9.38
C ARG A 54 -22.08 20.05 9.66
N ARG A 55 -22.97 20.21 8.67
CA ARG A 55 -24.38 19.81 8.77
C ARG A 55 -24.51 18.30 8.99
N ARG A 56 -23.82 17.49 8.20
CA ARG A 56 -23.80 16.02 8.33
C ARG A 56 -23.35 15.60 9.73
N LEU A 57 -22.32 16.25 10.27
CA LEU A 57 -21.84 15.99 11.62
C LEU A 57 -22.90 16.34 12.68
N CYS A 58 -23.55 17.52 12.60
CA CYS A 58 -24.64 17.89 13.51
C CYS A 58 -25.79 16.89 13.47
N GLU A 59 -26.29 16.55 12.27
CA GLU A 59 -27.42 15.63 12.10
C GLU A 59 -27.14 14.24 12.66
N ARG A 60 -25.92 13.73 12.50
CA ARG A 60 -25.50 12.45 13.07
C ARG A 60 -25.35 12.52 14.58
N LEU A 61 -24.79 13.61 15.10
CA LEU A 61 -24.67 13.82 16.54
C LEU A 61 -26.02 13.95 17.25
N GLU A 62 -27.01 14.58 16.62
CA GLU A 62 -28.38 14.64 17.16
C GLU A 62 -29.00 13.25 17.33
N LYS A 63 -28.69 12.31 16.42
CA LYS A 63 -29.19 10.93 16.43
C LYS A 63 -28.39 9.98 17.33
N GLU A 64 -27.06 10.07 17.25
CA GLU A 64 -26.12 9.09 17.83
C GLU A 64 -25.55 9.56 19.18
N GLY A 65 -25.63 10.86 19.49
CA GLY A 65 -25.03 11.50 20.67
C GLY A 65 -23.51 11.63 20.59
N THR A 66 -22.81 10.55 20.23
CA THR A 66 -21.36 10.54 19.98
C THR A 66 -21.07 9.96 18.61
N LEU A 67 -20.25 10.66 17.84
CA LEU A 67 -19.82 10.28 16.52
C LEU A 67 -18.30 10.06 16.53
N ARG A 68 -17.85 8.86 16.17
CA ARG A 68 -16.43 8.49 16.08
C ARG A 68 -15.97 8.46 14.63
N ASP A 69 -14.66 8.64 14.45
CA ASP A 69 -13.93 8.47 13.18
C ASP A 69 -14.52 9.25 11.99
N PHE A 70 -15.18 10.39 12.27
CA PHE A 70 -15.74 11.21 11.22
C PHE A 70 -14.62 11.93 10.48
N THR A 71 -14.40 11.52 9.24
CA THR A 71 -13.36 12.09 8.39
C THR A 71 -13.96 13.13 7.45
N SER A 72 -13.33 14.30 7.35
CA SER A 72 -13.61 15.27 6.28
C SER A 72 -12.34 15.94 5.78
N LEU A 73 -12.44 16.59 4.62
CA LEU A 73 -11.41 17.49 4.15
C LEU A 73 -11.63 18.87 4.78
N CYS A 74 -10.62 19.40 5.45
CA CYS A 74 -10.62 20.68 6.12
C CYS A 74 -9.59 21.62 5.51
N LYS A 75 -9.68 22.91 5.85
CA LYS A 75 -8.72 23.96 5.47
C LYS A 75 -8.11 24.57 6.72
N ARG A 76 -6.80 24.79 6.71
CA ARG A 76 -6.11 25.62 7.68
C ARG A 76 -6.35 27.10 7.40
N LYS A 77 -5.99 27.98 8.34
CA LYS A 77 -6.07 29.45 8.23
C LYS A 77 -5.41 30.00 6.94
N ASN A 78 -4.31 29.39 6.51
CA ASN A 78 -3.57 29.76 5.29
C ASN A 78 -4.20 29.23 3.98
N GLY A 79 -5.28 28.44 4.06
CA GLY A 79 -5.95 27.81 2.92
C GLY A 79 -5.45 26.42 2.54
N GLU A 80 -4.37 25.93 3.14
CA GLU A 80 -3.88 24.55 2.95
C GLU A 80 -4.95 23.54 3.38
N THR A 81 -5.16 22.50 2.57
CA THR A 81 -6.13 21.46 2.89
C THR A 81 -5.48 20.31 3.64
N PHE A 82 -6.22 19.72 4.57
CA PHE A 82 -5.78 18.55 5.32
C PHE A 82 -6.97 17.63 5.62
N TYR A 83 -6.72 16.33 5.74
CA TYR A 83 -7.73 15.37 6.17
C TYR A 83 -7.83 15.40 7.69
N ALA A 84 -9.02 15.73 8.18
CA ALA A 84 -9.32 15.77 9.60
C ALA A 84 -10.18 14.57 9.98
N GLU A 85 -9.70 13.77 10.92
CA GLU A 85 -10.48 12.73 11.62
C GLU A 85 -10.90 13.29 12.98
N ARG A 86 -12.16 13.13 13.36
CA ARG A 86 -12.64 13.57 14.67
C ARG A 86 -13.58 12.59 15.32
N THR A 87 -13.49 12.58 16.65
CA THR A 87 -14.54 12.06 17.51
C THR A 87 -15.21 13.23 18.20
N SER A 88 -16.53 13.31 18.10
CA SER A 88 -17.34 14.40 18.63
C SER A 88 -18.48 13.87 19.47
N THR A 89 -18.85 14.58 20.52
CA THR A 89 -19.98 14.27 21.39
C THR A 89 -20.84 15.51 21.55
N LEU A 90 -22.15 15.36 21.36
CA LEU A 90 -23.14 16.39 21.61
C LEU A 90 -23.45 16.44 23.11
N VAL A 91 -23.27 17.61 23.71
CA VAL A 91 -23.59 17.89 25.10
C VAL A 91 -24.96 18.52 25.17
N ARG A 92 -25.80 17.99 26.07
CA ARG A 92 -27.16 18.48 26.34
C ARG A 92 -27.28 18.96 27.77
N ASP A 93 -28.11 19.95 28.02
CA ASP A 93 -28.49 20.37 29.36
C ASP A 93 -29.52 19.40 30.00
N GLU A 94 -29.93 19.69 31.24
CA GLU A 94 -30.91 18.89 31.99
C GLU A 94 -32.29 18.82 31.30
N SER A 95 -32.60 19.76 30.40
CA SER A 95 -33.84 19.77 29.62
C SER A 95 -33.75 18.95 28.31
N GLY A 96 -32.57 18.41 28.00
CA GLY A 96 -32.28 17.68 26.76
C GLY A 96 -31.94 18.58 25.57
N LYS A 97 -31.82 19.90 25.77
CA LYS A 97 -31.45 20.85 24.71
C LYS A 97 -29.95 20.75 24.46
N ALA A 98 -29.56 20.68 23.18
CA ALA A 98 -28.14 20.72 22.79
C ALA A 98 -27.52 22.08 23.17
N VAL A 99 -26.36 22.05 23.83
CA VAL A 99 -25.66 23.25 24.33
C VAL A 99 -24.23 23.37 23.83
N ALA A 100 -23.57 22.26 23.49
CA ALA A 100 -22.21 22.27 22.97
C ALA A 100 -21.89 20.99 22.19
N ILE A 101 -20.85 21.03 21.37
CA ILE A 101 -20.20 19.84 20.81
C ILE A 101 -18.76 19.83 21.30
N HIS A 102 -18.38 18.75 21.97
CA HIS A 102 -17.01 18.51 22.41
C HIS A 102 -16.37 17.54 21.43
N GLY A 103 -15.07 17.67 21.17
CA GLY A 103 -14.42 16.68 20.33
C GLY A 103 -12.91 16.71 20.39
N VAL A 104 -12.35 15.65 19.84
CA VAL A 104 -10.93 15.55 19.52
C VAL A 104 -10.75 15.59 18.00
N LEU A 105 -9.71 16.27 17.55
CA LEU A 105 -9.35 16.44 16.15
C LEU A 105 -7.98 15.81 15.90
N ARG A 106 -7.81 15.13 14.78
CA ARG A 106 -6.52 14.60 14.33
C ARG A 106 -6.33 14.92 12.86
N ASP A 107 -5.14 15.39 12.51
CA ASP A 107 -4.71 15.48 11.12
C ASP A 107 -4.22 14.08 10.69
N ILE A 108 -4.88 13.50 9.70
CA ILE A 108 -4.55 12.17 9.16
C ILE A 108 -3.97 12.26 7.75
N SER A 109 -3.52 13.45 7.32
CA SER A 109 -3.01 13.67 5.96
C SER A 109 -1.76 12.84 5.68
N GLU A 110 -0.83 12.75 6.64
CA GLU A 110 0.36 11.89 6.50
C GLU A 110 -0.01 10.42 6.36
N ARG A 111 -0.98 9.94 7.17
CA ARG A 111 -1.49 8.57 7.08
C ARG A 111 -2.12 8.30 5.71
N LYS A 112 -2.96 9.21 5.23
CA LYS A 112 -3.62 9.12 3.91
C LYS A 112 -2.62 9.16 2.76
N LYS A 113 -1.59 10.00 2.87
CA LYS A 113 -0.52 10.08 1.87
C LYS A 113 0.27 8.78 1.82
N ALA A 114 0.68 8.23 2.96
CA ALA A 114 1.36 6.94 3.03
C ALA A 114 0.51 5.80 2.45
N GLU A 115 -0.80 5.75 2.74
CA GLU A 115 -1.73 4.78 2.14
C GLU A 115 -1.76 4.89 0.60
N LEU A 116 -1.83 6.12 0.07
CA LEU A 116 -1.86 6.36 -1.37
C LEU A 116 -0.52 6.03 -2.04
N ASP A 117 0.59 6.41 -1.43
CA ASP A 117 1.94 6.13 -1.93
C ASP A 117 2.17 4.62 -2.03
N ILE A 118 1.68 3.83 -1.05
CA ILE A 118 1.71 2.35 -1.11
C ILE A 118 0.92 1.85 -2.32
N ILE A 119 -0.34 2.29 -2.48
CA ILE A 119 -1.20 1.86 -3.59
C ILE A 119 -0.60 2.23 -4.95
N GLU A 120 -0.04 3.43 -5.08
CA GLU A 120 0.58 3.90 -6.31
C GLU A 120 1.89 3.14 -6.61
N SER A 121 2.70 2.88 -5.58
CA SER A 121 3.91 2.07 -5.72
C SER A 121 3.59 0.64 -6.14
N GLU A 122 2.55 0.02 -5.59
CA GLU A 122 2.12 -1.33 -5.98
C GLU A 122 1.62 -1.37 -7.43
N LYS A 123 0.81 -0.38 -7.83
CA LYS A 123 0.36 -0.25 -9.22
C LYS A 123 1.53 -0.06 -10.18
N ARG A 124 2.49 0.81 -9.83
CA ARG A 124 3.68 1.06 -10.64
C ARG A 124 4.55 -0.19 -10.74
N TYR A 125 4.77 -0.89 -9.63
CA TYR A 125 5.49 -2.16 -9.61
C TYR A 125 4.80 -3.19 -10.50
N ARG A 126 3.48 -3.36 -10.39
CA ARG A 126 2.70 -4.28 -11.22
C ARG A 126 2.77 -3.94 -12.72
N LEU A 127 2.72 -2.65 -13.07
CA LEU A 127 2.85 -2.22 -14.46
C LEU A 127 4.26 -2.46 -15.02
N LEU A 128 5.30 -2.14 -14.26
CA LEU A 128 6.69 -2.43 -14.64
C LEU A 128 6.89 -3.92 -14.82
N PHE A 129 6.45 -4.72 -13.84
CA PHE A 129 6.52 -6.17 -13.86
C PHE A 129 5.83 -6.78 -15.10
N ASN A 130 4.62 -6.31 -15.43
CA ASN A 130 3.88 -6.79 -16.60
C ASN A 130 4.43 -6.27 -17.94
N SER A 131 5.21 -5.18 -17.93
CA SER A 131 5.84 -4.64 -19.14
C SER A 131 7.13 -5.35 -19.53
N LEU A 132 7.74 -6.10 -18.60
CA LEU A 132 8.90 -6.93 -18.90
C LEU A 132 8.47 -8.11 -19.77
N LYS A 133 9.04 -8.22 -20.97
CA LYS A 133 8.99 -9.43 -21.79
C LYS A 133 9.98 -10.50 -21.28
N GLU A 134 10.14 -10.58 -19.97
CA GLU A 134 11.04 -11.50 -19.30
C GLU A 134 10.18 -12.48 -18.49
N GLY A 135 10.50 -13.76 -18.60
CA GLY A 135 9.88 -14.81 -17.82
C GLY A 135 10.42 -14.77 -16.40
N ILE A 136 9.53 -14.74 -15.41
CA ILE A 136 9.89 -14.76 -14.00
C ILE A 136 9.28 -16.02 -13.41
N PHE A 137 10.09 -16.81 -12.72
CA PHE A 137 9.68 -18.12 -12.24
C PHE A 137 10.19 -18.41 -10.84
N GLN A 138 9.52 -19.38 -10.21
CA GLN A 138 9.98 -20.08 -9.04
C GLN A 138 9.93 -21.58 -9.31
N CYS A 139 10.95 -22.31 -8.85
CA CYS A 139 10.98 -23.76 -8.95
C CYS A 139 11.61 -24.41 -7.72
N GLU A 140 11.39 -25.72 -7.60
CA GLU A 140 12.02 -26.53 -6.57
C GLU A 140 13.57 -26.53 -6.73
N PRO A 141 14.33 -26.55 -5.63
CA PRO A 141 15.80 -26.53 -5.69
C PRO A 141 16.39 -27.88 -6.12
N GLY A 142 15.57 -28.92 -6.31
CA GLY A 142 16.02 -30.26 -6.70
C GLY A 142 16.42 -30.38 -8.17
N LYS A 143 17.06 -31.50 -8.52
CA LYS A 143 17.52 -31.83 -9.88
C LYS A 143 16.49 -31.64 -10.99
N ASP A 144 15.22 -31.82 -10.68
CA ASP A 144 14.13 -31.76 -11.66
C ASP A 144 13.60 -30.33 -11.84
N GLY A 145 13.78 -29.47 -10.84
CA GLY A 145 13.40 -28.06 -10.88
C GLY A 145 11.92 -27.85 -11.19
N VAL A 146 11.01 -28.53 -10.50
CA VAL A 146 9.57 -28.43 -10.79
C VAL A 146 9.10 -27.00 -10.60
N PHE A 147 8.43 -26.42 -11.60
CA PHE A 147 7.89 -25.06 -11.48
C PHE A 147 6.82 -25.00 -10.40
N THR A 148 6.97 -24.09 -9.46
CA THR A 148 5.97 -23.80 -8.41
C THR A 148 5.21 -22.51 -8.71
N TRP A 149 5.79 -21.62 -9.53
CA TRP A 149 5.15 -20.39 -10.00
C TRP A 149 5.85 -19.86 -11.25
N ILE A 150 5.12 -19.19 -12.14
CA ILE A 150 5.67 -18.45 -13.28
C ILE A 150 4.75 -17.27 -13.64
N ASN A 151 5.28 -16.19 -14.18
CA ASN A 151 4.47 -15.11 -14.74
C ASN A 151 3.96 -15.47 -16.15
N GLN A 152 2.99 -14.68 -16.66
CA GLN A 152 2.43 -14.90 -18.01
C GLN A 152 3.50 -14.80 -19.10
N ALA A 153 4.41 -13.82 -19.02
CA ALA A 153 5.47 -13.67 -20.02
C ALA A 153 6.38 -14.91 -20.11
N GLY A 154 6.69 -15.56 -18.98
CA GLY A 154 7.46 -16.80 -18.98
C GLY A 154 6.70 -17.96 -19.60
N ALA A 155 5.40 -18.08 -19.34
CA ALA A 155 4.56 -19.08 -20.02
C ALA A 155 4.54 -18.86 -21.53
N ASP A 156 4.39 -17.60 -21.98
CA ASP A 156 4.38 -17.23 -23.40
C ASP A 156 5.72 -17.57 -24.07
N ILE A 157 6.85 -17.23 -23.43
CA ILE A 157 8.20 -17.56 -23.93
C ILE A 157 8.36 -19.09 -24.03
N LEU A 158 7.90 -19.85 -23.04
CA LEU A 158 7.99 -21.32 -23.08
C LEU A 158 7.00 -21.97 -24.05
N GLY A 159 6.10 -21.20 -24.67
CA GLY A 159 5.10 -21.70 -25.63
C GLY A 159 3.88 -22.34 -24.97
N TYR A 160 3.53 -21.93 -23.75
CA TYR A 160 2.35 -22.37 -23.01
C TYR A 160 1.25 -21.30 -23.08
N SER A 161 -0.01 -21.72 -22.96
CA SER A 161 -1.15 -20.80 -23.04
C SER A 161 -1.39 -20.03 -21.74
N SER A 162 -0.95 -20.56 -20.60
CA SER A 162 -1.07 -19.91 -19.30
C SER A 162 -0.03 -20.43 -18.29
N PRO A 163 0.28 -19.66 -17.24
CA PRO A 163 1.15 -20.09 -16.15
C PRO A 163 0.74 -21.41 -15.50
N GLU A 164 -0.56 -21.65 -15.35
CA GLU A 164 -1.10 -22.85 -14.71
C GLU A 164 -0.73 -24.13 -15.47
N GLU A 165 -0.54 -24.04 -16.78
CA GLU A 165 -0.12 -25.16 -17.61
C GLU A 165 1.38 -25.49 -17.41
N VAL A 166 2.18 -24.51 -16.99
CA VAL A 166 3.62 -24.67 -16.74
C VAL A 166 3.86 -25.24 -15.34
N ILE A 167 3.07 -24.82 -14.35
CA ILE A 167 3.23 -25.25 -12.95
C ILE A 167 3.15 -26.78 -12.85
N GLY A 168 4.10 -27.38 -12.13
CA GLY A 168 4.25 -28.83 -12.02
C GLY A 168 5.10 -29.48 -13.13
N SER A 169 5.40 -28.75 -14.21
CA SER A 169 6.35 -29.22 -15.24
C SER A 169 7.79 -29.16 -14.71
N ARG A 170 8.63 -30.06 -15.22
CA ARG A 170 10.04 -30.16 -14.82
C ARG A 170 10.87 -29.17 -15.64
N LEU A 171 11.50 -28.18 -14.99
CA LEU A 171 12.42 -27.26 -15.65
C LEU A 171 13.59 -27.99 -16.32
N ALA A 172 14.01 -29.13 -15.77
CA ALA A 172 15.07 -29.96 -16.37
C ALA A 172 14.75 -30.41 -17.81
N ASP A 173 13.48 -30.60 -18.16
CA ASP A 173 13.07 -31.09 -19.48
C ASP A 173 13.14 -29.98 -20.56
N ILE A 174 13.19 -28.72 -20.13
CA ILE A 174 13.30 -27.55 -21.01
C ILE A 174 14.72 -27.43 -21.57
N TYR A 175 15.76 -27.77 -20.81
CA TYR A 175 17.14 -27.71 -21.30
C TYR A 175 17.38 -28.69 -22.46
N VAL A 176 18.11 -28.23 -23.48
CA VAL A 176 18.59 -29.08 -24.57
C VAL A 176 19.72 -29.98 -24.07
N ASN A 177 20.64 -29.41 -23.30
CA ASN A 177 21.68 -30.16 -22.62
C ASN A 177 21.23 -30.52 -21.19
N PRO A 178 21.10 -31.81 -20.86
CA PRO A 178 20.65 -32.23 -19.53
C PRO A 178 21.61 -31.81 -18.39
N ASP A 179 22.88 -31.53 -18.70
CA ASP A 179 23.86 -31.10 -17.71
C ASP A 179 23.73 -29.61 -17.31
N ASP A 180 23.05 -28.79 -18.11
CA ASP A 180 22.88 -27.34 -17.83
C ASP A 180 22.20 -27.10 -16.47
N ARG A 181 21.21 -27.93 -16.13
CA ARG A 181 20.52 -27.85 -14.84
C ARG A 181 21.45 -28.21 -13.67
N LYS A 182 22.34 -29.18 -13.89
CA LYS A 182 23.30 -29.63 -12.89
C LYS A 182 24.34 -28.53 -12.64
N GLU A 183 24.88 -27.93 -13.70
CA GLU A 183 25.80 -26.80 -13.62
C GLU A 183 25.17 -25.62 -12.84
N LEU A 184 23.91 -25.30 -13.13
CA LEU A 184 23.15 -24.29 -12.39
C LEU A 184 23.07 -24.58 -10.90
N LEU A 185 22.81 -25.82 -10.51
CA LEU A 185 22.74 -26.21 -9.11
C LEU A 185 24.10 -26.12 -8.42
N GLU A 186 25.15 -26.66 -9.04
CA GLU A 186 26.52 -26.61 -8.51
C GLU A 186 26.96 -25.16 -8.33
N LYS A 187 26.65 -24.28 -9.29
CA LYS A 187 27.02 -22.87 -9.21
C LYS A 187 26.30 -22.14 -8.09
N LEU A 188 25.01 -22.39 -7.88
CA LEU A 188 24.20 -21.76 -6.84
C LEU A 188 24.50 -22.27 -5.42
N GLU A 189 25.27 -23.36 -5.27
CA GLU A 189 25.85 -23.73 -3.96
C GLU A 189 26.95 -22.74 -3.54
N ASP A 190 27.73 -22.24 -4.51
CA ASP A 190 28.87 -21.36 -4.25
C ASP A 190 28.52 -19.86 -4.23
N VAL A 191 27.47 -19.45 -4.97
CA VAL A 191 27.06 -18.05 -5.07
C VAL A 191 25.58 -17.88 -4.74
N GLU A 192 25.24 -16.76 -4.10
CA GLU A 192 23.86 -16.42 -3.78
C GLU A 192 23.04 -16.18 -5.07
N VAL A 193 23.60 -15.40 -6.01
CA VAL A 193 22.96 -15.09 -7.30
C VAL A 193 23.91 -15.42 -8.44
N TRP A 194 23.45 -16.23 -9.39
CA TRP A 194 24.13 -16.43 -10.67
C TRP A 194 23.43 -15.65 -11.77
N ARG A 195 24.17 -14.71 -12.39
CA ARG A 195 23.67 -13.84 -13.47
C ARG A 195 24.16 -14.33 -14.83
N ASP A 196 23.41 -13.96 -15.87
CA ASP A 196 23.77 -14.14 -17.28
C ASP A 196 24.07 -15.60 -17.67
N PHE A 197 23.41 -16.57 -17.01
CA PHE A 197 23.52 -17.98 -17.38
C PHE A 197 22.78 -18.23 -18.70
N THR A 198 23.53 -18.61 -19.73
CA THR A 198 22.99 -18.88 -21.06
C THR A 198 22.87 -20.38 -21.30
N ALA A 199 21.70 -20.84 -21.71
CA ALA A 199 21.46 -22.22 -22.06
C ALA A 199 20.58 -22.35 -23.32
N TYR A 200 20.77 -23.44 -24.07
CA TYR A 200 19.85 -23.80 -25.14
C TYR A 200 18.64 -24.49 -24.53
N CYS A 201 17.46 -23.92 -24.72
CA CYS A 201 16.20 -24.40 -24.17
C CYS A 201 15.24 -24.81 -25.30
N LYS A 202 14.20 -25.58 -24.96
CA LYS A 202 13.11 -25.98 -25.85
C LYS A 202 11.79 -25.45 -25.33
N ARG A 203 11.01 -24.82 -26.20
CA ARG A 203 9.60 -24.51 -25.95
C ARG A 203 8.77 -25.79 -25.94
N LYS A 204 7.51 -25.70 -25.50
CA LYS A 204 6.54 -26.81 -25.46
C LYS A 204 6.36 -27.53 -26.81
N ASN A 205 6.41 -26.79 -27.92
CA ASN A 205 6.30 -27.32 -29.27
C ASN A 205 7.61 -27.98 -29.79
N GLY A 206 8.69 -27.95 -29.00
CA GLY A 206 10.03 -28.45 -29.35
C GLY A 206 10.94 -27.43 -30.05
N GLU A 207 10.47 -26.22 -30.35
CA GLU A 207 11.28 -25.13 -30.90
C GLU A 207 12.40 -24.75 -29.93
N LYS A 208 13.62 -24.58 -30.45
CA LYS A 208 14.78 -24.24 -29.63
C LYS A 208 14.96 -22.73 -29.55
N PHE A 209 15.35 -22.24 -28.38
CA PHE A 209 15.71 -20.84 -28.16
C PHE A 209 16.90 -20.75 -27.21
N ILE A 210 17.60 -19.61 -27.22
CA ILE A 210 18.68 -19.32 -26.26
C ILE A 210 18.07 -18.54 -25.10
N SER A 211 18.12 -19.12 -23.90
CA SER A 211 17.67 -18.48 -22.67
C SER A 211 18.87 -17.85 -21.97
N GLU A 212 18.80 -16.55 -21.68
CA GLU A 212 19.69 -15.90 -20.72
C GLU A 212 18.94 -15.74 -19.40
N THR A 213 19.52 -16.25 -18.32
CA THR A 213 18.82 -16.42 -17.04
C THR A 213 19.66 -15.88 -15.88
N THR A 214 19.01 -15.16 -14.97
CA THR A 214 19.54 -14.88 -13.64
C THR A 214 18.76 -15.68 -12.61
N CYS A 215 19.46 -16.45 -11.78
CA CYS A 215 18.88 -17.30 -10.75
C CYS A 215 19.42 -16.95 -9.35
N ASN A 216 18.58 -17.10 -8.34
CA ASN A 216 18.92 -16.99 -6.93
C ASN A 216 18.42 -18.23 -6.18
N LEU A 217 19.26 -18.78 -5.29
CA LEU A 217 18.86 -19.88 -4.41
C LEU A 217 18.41 -19.35 -3.05
N VAL A 218 17.10 -19.42 -2.81
CA VAL A 218 16.51 -19.01 -1.53
C VAL A 218 16.64 -20.15 -0.53
N ARG A 219 17.21 -19.85 0.63
CA ARG A 219 17.40 -20.79 1.76
C ARG A 219 16.48 -20.41 2.92
N ASP A 220 16.12 -21.38 3.75
CA ASP A 220 15.41 -21.14 5.00
C ASP A 220 16.35 -20.62 6.11
N GLU A 221 15.78 -20.34 7.29
CA GLU A 221 16.53 -19.86 8.46
C GLU A 221 17.63 -20.84 8.94
N ASN A 222 17.54 -22.12 8.55
CA ASN A 222 18.52 -23.16 8.88
C ASN A 222 19.55 -23.38 7.75
N GLY A 223 19.52 -22.56 6.69
CA GLY A 223 20.42 -22.65 5.53
C GLY A 223 20.05 -23.73 4.51
N LYS A 224 18.90 -24.39 4.67
CA LYS A 224 18.44 -25.43 3.74
C LYS A 224 17.85 -24.81 2.47
N PRO A 225 18.17 -25.33 1.27
CA PRO A 225 17.53 -24.92 0.02
C PRO A 225 16.00 -25.01 0.11
N LEU A 226 15.31 -23.89 -0.11
CA LEU A 226 13.85 -23.80 -0.09
C LEU A 226 13.27 -23.76 -1.51
N ARG A 227 13.81 -22.88 -2.37
CA ARG A 227 13.39 -22.71 -3.77
C ARG A 227 14.45 -21.96 -4.58
N ILE A 228 14.35 -22.06 -5.89
CA ILE A 228 15.10 -21.19 -6.81
C ILE A 228 14.11 -20.20 -7.42
N GLU A 229 14.52 -18.94 -7.46
CA GLU A 229 13.79 -17.88 -8.14
C GLU A 229 14.66 -17.37 -9.28
N GLY A 230 14.05 -17.06 -10.42
CA GLY A 230 14.82 -16.57 -11.55
C GLY A 230 14.03 -15.70 -12.50
N VAL A 231 14.77 -14.92 -13.27
CA VAL A 231 14.29 -14.19 -14.44
C VAL A 231 15.05 -14.68 -15.66
N PHE A 232 14.33 -14.95 -16.74
CA PHE A 232 14.91 -15.41 -18.00
C PHE A 232 14.32 -14.64 -19.17
N ARG A 233 15.09 -14.55 -20.24
CA ARG A 233 14.64 -13.97 -21.51
C ARG A 233 15.17 -14.76 -22.68
N ASP A 234 14.41 -14.71 -23.76
CA ASP A 234 14.84 -15.22 -25.05
C ASP A 234 15.78 -14.21 -25.72
N ILE A 235 17.01 -14.63 -26.01
CA ILE A 235 18.03 -13.80 -26.68
C ILE A 235 18.34 -14.30 -28.09
N THR A 236 17.48 -15.14 -28.69
CA THR A 236 17.73 -15.74 -30.00
C THR A 236 17.79 -14.71 -31.14
N GLU A 237 17.11 -13.57 -31.00
CA GLU A 237 17.08 -12.48 -31.99
C GLU A 237 18.07 -11.32 -31.70
N ARG A 238 18.94 -11.45 -30.69
CA ARG A 238 19.90 -10.42 -30.30
C ARG A 238 21.22 -10.47 -31.08
#